data_AF-A0A9D9C5Q4-F1
#
_entry.id   AF-A0A9D9C5Q4-F1
#
_cell.length_a   1.000
_cell.length_b   1.000
_cell.length_c   1.000
_cell.angle_alpha   90.00
_cell.angle_beta   90.00
_cell.angle_gamma   90.00
#
_symmetry.space_group_name_H-M   'P 1'
#
loop_
_entity.id
_entity.type
_entity.pdbx_description
1 polymer ?
#
loop_
_entity_poly.entity_id
_entity_poly.type
_entity_poly.pdbx_seq_one_letter_code
_entity_poly.pdbx_strand_id
1 'polypeptide(L)'
;IVILGMGLHLYNFWAKMMLVELVPCTGNHELATNGVYWIAETFSCPCYTVIYLVWLAALWMHLNHGLWSSMQTLGWSGKVWFNRWRAISCIASTIIILMFAAVAVAFCFGYRPCDFNDVVNIANACHAGGLC
;
A
#
# COMPACT_ATOMS: atom_id res chain seq x y z
N ILE A 1 12.28 10.83 0.84
CA ILE A 1 10.85 10.73 0.46
C ILE A 1 10.32 9.30 0.52
N VAL A 2 11.00 8.31 -0.10
CA VAL A 2 10.55 6.91 -0.11
C VAL A 2 10.47 6.33 1.31
N ILE A 3 11.53 6.50 2.12
CA ILE A 3 11.57 6.02 3.51
C ILE A 3 10.48 6.68 4.38
N LEU A 4 10.21 7.97 4.18
CA LEU A 4 9.16 8.68 4.92
C LEU A 4 7.77 8.11 4.64
N GLY A 5 7.41 7.91 3.37
CA GLY A 5 6.13 7.28 3.05
C GLY A 5 6.10 5.78 3.33
N MET A 6 7.24 5.10 3.34
CA MET A 6 7.35 3.71 3.82
C MET A 6 7.03 3.66 5.32
N GLY A 7 7.55 4.58 6.13
CA GLY A 7 7.20 4.70 7.55
C GLY A 7 5.71 4.98 7.77
N LEU A 8 5.12 5.90 7.01
CA LEU A 8 3.68 6.18 7.06
C LEU A 8 2.84 4.96 6.68
N HIS A 9 3.24 4.23 5.63
CA HIS A 9 2.59 3.01 5.18
C HIS A 9 2.67 1.89 6.24
N LEU A 10 3.85 1.68 6.83
CA LEU A 10 4.02 0.69 7.89
C LEU A 10 3.23 1.07 9.15
N TYR A 11 3.13 2.35 9.49
CA TYR A 11 2.34 2.77 10.65
C TYR A 11 0.84 2.63 10.42
N ASN A 12 0.32 3.06 9.26
CA ASN A 12 -1.12 3.05 9.00
C ASN A 12 -1.69 1.65 8.73
N PHE A 13 -0.94 0.81 8.02
CA PHE A 13 -1.41 -0.50 7.57
C PHE A 13 -0.76 -1.64 8.34
N TRP A 14 0.57 -1.69 8.37
CA TRP A 14 1.30 -2.83 8.94
C TRP A 14 1.15 -2.92 10.47
N ALA A 15 1.28 -1.81 11.19
CA ALA A 15 1.10 -1.77 12.64
C ALA A 15 -0.37 -2.00 13.07
N LYS A 16 -1.35 -1.80 12.18
CA LYS A 16 -2.76 -2.06 12.50
C LYS A 16 -3.24 -3.46 12.10
N MET A 17 -2.56 -4.12 11.17
CA MET A 17 -2.91 -5.47 10.71
C MET A 17 -2.04 -6.57 11.32
N MET A 18 -0.69 -6.46 11.30
CA MET A 18 0.18 -7.52 11.84
C MET A 18 0.55 -7.35 13.31
N LEU A 19 0.66 -6.11 13.81
CA LEU A 19 1.09 -5.88 15.20
C LEU A 19 -0.04 -6.16 16.21
N VAL A 20 -1.31 -5.94 15.83
CA VAL A 20 -2.48 -6.36 16.62
C VAL A 20 -2.51 -7.88 16.80
N GLU A 21 -2.13 -8.66 15.79
CA GLU A 21 -2.07 -10.12 15.90
C GLU A 21 -0.88 -10.62 16.74
N LEU A 22 0.22 -9.86 16.81
CA LEU A 22 1.43 -10.21 17.56
C LEU A 22 1.41 -9.76 19.03
N VAL A 23 0.59 -8.77 19.39
CA VAL A 23 0.42 -8.28 20.76
C VAL A 23 -1.00 -8.62 21.22
N PRO A 24 -1.21 -9.70 21.99
CA PRO A 24 -2.54 -10.19 22.37
C PRO A 24 -3.35 -9.26 23.30
N CYS A 25 -2.85 -8.05 23.58
CA CYS A 25 -3.38 -7.14 24.60
C CYS A 25 -3.77 -5.76 24.04
N THR A 26 -3.77 -5.59 22.72
CA THR A 26 -4.13 -4.31 22.10
C THR A 26 -4.96 -4.55 20.84
N GLY A 27 -6.27 -4.70 20.99
CA GLY A 27 -7.22 -4.51 19.89
C GLY A 27 -7.94 -5.77 19.41
N ASN A 28 -9.05 -5.54 18.71
CA ASN A 28 -9.93 -6.59 18.23
C ASN A 28 -9.31 -7.35 17.05
N HIS A 29 -9.03 -8.63 17.28
CA HIS A 29 -8.43 -9.55 16.31
C HIS A 29 -9.27 -9.65 15.02
N GLU A 30 -10.60 -9.50 15.12
CA GLU A 30 -11.51 -9.52 13.97
C GLU A 30 -11.32 -8.32 13.02
N LEU A 31 -10.84 -7.16 13.51
CA LEU A 31 -10.54 -6.00 12.67
C LEU A 31 -9.12 -6.01 12.09
N ALA A 32 -8.21 -6.76 12.69
CA ALA A 32 -6.83 -6.89 12.22
C ALA A 32 -6.74 -7.72 10.93
N THR A 33 -7.54 -8.78 10.84
CA THR A 33 -7.65 -9.62 9.64
C THR A 33 -8.37 -8.89 8.49
N ASN A 34 -9.14 -7.84 8.79
CA ASN A 34 -9.96 -7.11 7.83
C ASN A 34 -9.30 -5.80 7.33
N GLY A 35 -8.30 -5.93 6.46
CA GLY A 35 -7.55 -4.78 5.90
C GLY A 35 -8.39 -3.76 5.13
N VAL A 36 -9.56 -4.16 4.63
CA VAL A 36 -10.51 -3.30 3.89
C VAL A 36 -10.99 -2.13 4.74
N TYR A 37 -11.21 -2.33 6.04
CA TYR A 37 -11.66 -1.29 6.97
C TYR A 37 -10.62 -0.17 7.09
N TRP A 38 -9.35 -0.52 7.32
CA TRP A 38 -8.27 0.47 7.48
C TRP A 38 -7.95 1.22 6.20
N ILE A 39 -8.08 0.57 5.04
CA ILE A 39 -7.97 1.20 3.72
C ILE A 39 -9.09 2.23 3.55
N ALA A 40 -10.35 1.84 3.81
CA ALA A 40 -11.47 2.76 3.67
C ALA A 40 -11.39 3.96 4.63
N GLU A 41 -10.95 3.75 5.88
CA GLU A 41 -10.78 4.82 6.86
C GLU A 41 -9.67 5.80 6.44
N THR A 42 -8.51 5.28 6.03
CA THR A 42 -7.35 6.10 5.64
C THR A 42 -7.62 6.90 4.37
N PHE A 43 -8.31 6.31 3.39
CA PHE A 43 -8.64 6.97 2.11
C PHE A 43 -9.98 7.72 2.13
N SER A 44 -10.71 7.73 3.25
CA SER A 44 -11.93 8.54 3.43
C SER A 44 -11.62 10.04 3.36
N CYS A 45 -10.43 10.43 3.84
CA CYS A 45 -9.94 11.79 3.73
C CYS A 45 -9.12 11.98 2.44
N PRO A 46 -9.58 12.82 1.48
CA PRO A 46 -8.91 12.99 0.19
C PRO A 46 -7.48 13.56 0.31
N CYS A 47 -7.18 14.26 1.41
CA CYS A 47 -5.85 14.77 1.72
C CYS A 47 -4.81 13.63 1.81
N TYR A 48 -5.15 12.53 2.48
CA TYR A 48 -4.25 11.38 2.60
C TYR A 48 -4.05 10.70 1.24
N THR A 49 -5.10 10.58 0.44
CA THR A 49 -5.01 10.03 -0.94
C THR A 49 -4.00 10.80 -1.79
N VAL A 50 -4.02 12.14 -1.76
CA VAL A 50 -3.07 12.97 -2.52
C VAL A 50 -1.64 12.77 -2.05
N ILE A 51 -1.40 12.72 -0.74
CA ILE A 51 -0.06 12.49 -0.18
C ILE A 51 0.47 11.11 -0.60
N TYR A 52 -0.38 10.07 -0.58
CA TYR A 52 -0.01 8.72 -1.02
C TYR A 52 0.27 8.66 -2.54
N LEU A 53 -0.46 9.41 -3.37
CA LEU A 53 -0.18 9.50 -4.81
C LEU A 53 1.17 10.18 -5.10
N VAL A 54 1.50 11.26 -4.41
CA VAL A 54 2.81 11.91 -4.51
C VAL A 54 3.92 10.95 -4.07
N TRP A 55 3.70 10.18 -3.01
CA TRP A 55 4.64 9.17 -2.57
C TRP A 55 4.81 8.03 -3.60
N LEU A 56 3.72 7.54 -4.20
CA LEU A 56 3.77 6.54 -5.27
C LEU A 56 4.55 7.04 -6.49
N ALA A 57 4.43 8.32 -6.86
CA ALA A 57 5.25 8.92 -7.91
C ALA A 57 6.75 8.96 -7.54
N ALA A 58 7.08 9.23 -6.28
CA ALA A 58 8.45 9.18 -5.81
C ALA A 58 9.02 7.75 -5.75
N LEU A 59 8.17 6.78 -5.41
CA LEU A 59 8.51 5.35 -5.40
C LEU A 59 8.70 4.82 -6.82
N TRP A 60 7.91 5.29 -7.79
CA TRP A 60 8.07 5.00 -9.21
C TRP A 60 9.47 5.35 -9.73
N MET A 61 9.94 6.56 -9.42
CA MET A 61 11.31 6.97 -9.77
C MET A 61 12.35 6.04 -9.12
N HIS A 62 12.19 5.76 -7.82
CA HIS A 62 13.14 4.92 -7.10
C HIS A 62 13.21 3.48 -7.65
N LEU A 63 12.07 2.85 -7.96
CA LEU A 63 12.02 1.52 -8.56
C LEU A 63 12.62 1.49 -9.97
N ASN A 64 12.31 2.49 -10.81
CA ASN A 64 12.86 2.55 -12.16
C ASN A 64 14.39 2.70 -12.14
N HIS A 65 14.93 3.54 -11.24
CA HIS A 65 16.37 3.69 -11.05
C HIS A 65 17.02 2.42 -10.45
N GLY A 66 16.38 1.81 -9.45
CA GLY A 66 16.90 0.62 -8.76
C GLY A 66 16.92 -0.63 -9.64
N LEU A 67 15.87 -0.86 -10.43
CA LEU A 67 15.76 -2.02 -11.33
C LEU A 67 16.75 -1.97 -12.48
N TRP A 68 16.97 -0.80 -13.07
CA TRP A 68 17.99 -0.63 -14.10
C TRP A 68 19.40 -0.82 -13.52
N SER A 69 19.65 -0.27 -12.33
CA SER A 69 20.96 -0.37 -11.68
C SER A 69 21.27 -1.79 -11.20
N SER A 70 20.30 -2.54 -10.68
CA SER A 70 20.53 -3.91 -10.18
C SER A 70 20.76 -4.91 -11.30
N MET A 71 20.04 -4.77 -12.42
CA MET A 71 20.23 -5.63 -13.61
C MET A 71 21.59 -5.45 -14.27
N GLN A 72 22.20 -4.26 -14.16
CA GLN A 72 23.58 -4.03 -14.56
C GLN A 72 24.57 -4.81 -13.67
N THR A 73 24.34 -4.81 -12.36
CA THR A 73 25.20 -5.46 -11.36
C THR A 73 25.09 -6.98 -11.37
N LEU A 74 23.93 -7.54 -11.74
CA LEU A 74 23.70 -8.99 -11.85
C LEU A 74 24.40 -9.64 -13.07
N GLY A 75 25.16 -8.88 -13.86
CA GLY A 75 25.99 -9.42 -14.94
C GLY A 75 25.22 -9.82 -16.20
N TRP A 76 23.90 -9.63 -16.24
CA TRP A 76 23.06 -9.95 -17.40
C TRP A 76 23.05 -8.82 -18.44
N SER A 77 24.23 -8.34 -18.85
CA SER A 77 24.34 -7.19 -19.77
C SER A 77 25.61 -7.21 -20.63
N GLY A 78 25.45 -7.62 -21.90
CA GLY A 78 26.25 -7.06 -23.00
C GLY A 78 25.68 -5.70 -23.44
N LYS A 79 26.48 -4.83 -24.07
CA LYS A 79 26.10 -3.44 -24.51
C LYS A 79 24.79 -3.36 -25.32
N VAL A 80 24.33 -4.46 -25.91
CA VAL A 80 23.09 -4.55 -26.70
C VAL A 80 21.83 -4.64 -25.81
N TRP A 81 21.90 -5.28 -24.64
CA TRP A 81 20.72 -5.58 -23.81
C TRP A 81 20.41 -4.50 -22.77
N PHE A 82 21.37 -3.62 -22.47
CA PHE A 82 21.23 -2.55 -21.49
C PHE A 82 20.07 -1.58 -21.80
N ASN A 83 19.91 -1.22 -23.08
CA ASN A 83 18.81 -0.35 -23.51
C ASN A 83 17.43 -1.04 -23.39
N ARG A 84 17.37 -2.38 -23.46
CA ARG A 84 16.11 -3.13 -23.28
C ARG A 84 15.73 -3.28 -21.82
N TRP A 85 16.69 -3.55 -20.94
CA TRP A 85 16.46 -3.57 -19.50
C TRP A 85 15.91 -2.23 -18.98
N ARG A 86 16.38 -1.11 -19.53
CA ARG A 86 15.86 0.23 -19.21
C ARG A 86 14.39 0.41 -19.62
N ALA A 87 13.98 -0.17 -20.75
CA ALA A 87 12.59 -0.14 -21.18
C ALA A 87 11.71 -1.06 -20.32
N ILE A 88 12.19 -2.27 -20.01
CA ILE A 88 11.48 -3.24 -19.17
C ILE A 88 11.31 -2.70 -17.74
N SER A 89 12.34 -2.08 -17.15
CA SER A 89 12.25 -1.49 -15.82
C SER A 89 11.22 -0.37 -15.76
N CYS A 90 11.11 0.44 -16.82
CA CYS A 90 10.15 1.52 -16.90
C CYS A 90 8.71 0.99 -17.03
N ILE A 91 8.48 -0.03 -17.87
CA ILE A 91 7.18 -0.69 -18.02
C ILE A 91 6.77 -1.41 -16.73
N ALA A 92 7.66 -2.20 -16.14
CA ALA A 92 7.38 -2.91 -14.90
C ALA A 92 7.05 -1.95 -13.75
N SER A 93 7.85 -0.88 -13.59
CA SER A 93 7.60 0.12 -12.54
C SER A 93 6.30 0.88 -12.75
N THR A 94 5.95 1.22 -14.00
CA THR A 94 4.68 1.91 -14.29
C THR A 94 3.48 1.01 -14.00
N ILE A 95 3.51 -0.27 -14.38
CA ILE A 95 2.42 -1.21 -14.10
C ILE A 95 2.19 -1.37 -12.60
N ILE A 96 3.26 -1.63 -11.83
CA ILE A 96 3.15 -1.84 -10.38
C ILE A 96 2.55 -0.59 -9.71
N ILE A 97 3.07 0.59 -10.03
CA ILE A 97 2.60 1.85 -9.44
C ILE A 97 1.16 2.16 -9.86
N LEU A 98 0.78 1.89 -11.11
CA LEU A 98 -0.59 2.05 -11.58
C LEU A 98 -1.57 1.17 -10.81
N MET A 99 -1.22 -0.10 -10.55
CA MET A 99 -2.07 -1.01 -9.78
C MET A 99 -2.28 -0.49 -8.35
N PHE A 100 -1.22 -0.03 -7.67
CA PHE A 100 -1.34 0.53 -6.33
C PHE A 100 -2.07 1.88 -6.29
N ALA A 101 -1.87 2.74 -7.31
CA ALA A 101 -2.59 4.00 -7.45
C ALA A 101 -4.09 3.78 -7.69
N ALA A 102 -4.44 2.77 -8.51
CA ALA A 102 -5.85 2.43 -8.78
C ALA A 102 -6.61 2.04 -7.51
N VAL A 103 -5.98 1.32 -6.57
CA VAL A 103 -6.59 1.00 -5.28
C VAL A 103 -6.89 2.27 -4.48
N ALA A 104 -5.90 3.15 -4.30
CA ALA A 104 -6.09 4.40 -3.55
C ALA A 104 -7.22 5.28 -4.15
N VAL A 105 -7.27 5.35 -5.48
CA VAL A 105 -8.27 6.13 -6.21
C VAL A 105 -9.66 5.50 -6.11
N ALA A 106 -9.78 4.17 -6.31
CA ALA A 106 -11.06 3.47 -6.23
C ALA A 106 -11.74 3.66 -4.86
N PHE A 107 -10.99 3.48 -3.77
CA PHE A 107 -11.51 3.66 -2.42
C PHE A 107 -11.82 5.14 -2.12
N CYS A 108 -11.04 6.09 -2.65
CA CYS A 108 -11.34 7.53 -2.53
C CYS A 108 -12.65 7.92 -3.23
N PHE A 109 -13.01 7.26 -4.35
CA PHE A 109 -14.28 7.47 -5.06
C PHE A 109 -15.45 6.65 -4.50
N GLY A 110 -15.26 5.98 -3.36
CA GLY A 110 -16.32 5.27 -2.66
C GLY A 110 -16.56 3.84 -3.16
N TYR A 111 -15.60 3.23 -3.84
CA TYR A 111 -15.65 1.79 -4.10
C TYR A 111 -15.67 1.02 -2.77
N ARG A 112 -16.77 0.30 -2.53
CA ARG A 112 -16.97 -0.53 -1.35
C ARG A 112 -17.26 -1.96 -1.82
N PRO A 113 -16.40 -2.94 -1.52
CA PRO A 113 -16.65 -4.33 -1.86
C PRO A 113 -17.86 -4.88 -1.06
N CYS A 114 -18.42 -6.01 -1.49
CA CYS A 114 -19.67 -6.56 -0.94
C CYS A 114 -19.58 -6.98 0.53
N ASP A 115 -18.38 -7.27 1.03
CA ASP A 115 -18.05 -7.56 2.43
C ASP A 115 -18.01 -6.30 3.31
N PHE A 116 -17.93 -5.10 2.71
CA PHE A 116 -17.68 -3.85 3.44
C PHE A 116 -18.67 -3.58 4.59
N ASN A 117 -19.97 -3.86 4.39
CA ASN A 117 -20.99 -3.63 5.42
C ASN A 117 -20.81 -4.57 6.62
N ASP A 118 -20.38 -5.81 6.38
CA ASP A 118 -20.10 -6.77 7.45
C ASP A 118 -18.90 -6.30 8.28
N VAL A 119 -17.86 -5.78 7.63
CA VAL A 119 -16.70 -5.23 8.33
C VAL A 119 -17.05 -4.03 9.20
N VAL A 120 -17.92 -3.13 8.71
CA VAL A 120 -18.40 -1.97 9.48
C VAL A 120 -19.27 -2.40 10.66
N ASN A 121 -20.11 -3.42 10.49
CA ASN A 121 -20.93 -3.96 11.58
C ASN A 121 -20.06 -4.58 12.69
N ILE A 122 -19.01 -5.32 12.32
CA ILE A 122 -18.00 -5.84 13.27
C ILE A 122 -17.28 -4.68 13.98
N ALA A 123 -16.86 -3.64 13.25
CA ALA A 123 -16.22 -2.46 13.82
C ALA A 123 -17.09 -1.77 14.89
N ASN A 124 -18.37 -1.57 14.58
CA ASN A 124 -19.32 -0.95 15.48
C ASN A 124 -19.63 -1.83 16.70
N ALA A 125 -19.71 -3.15 16.51
CA ALA A 125 -19.90 -4.10 17.61
C ALA A 125 -18.70 -4.12 18.58
N CYS A 126 -17.48 -4.07 18.03
CA CYS A 126 -16.25 -3.95 18.80
C CYS A 126 -16.19 -2.66 19.63
N HIS A 127 -16.60 -1.52 19.05
CA HIS A 127 -16.64 -0.24 19.76
C HIS A 127 -17.72 -0.17 20.84
N ALA A 128 -18.87 -0.84 20.63
CA ALA A 128 -19.98 -0.88 21.59
C ALA A 128 -19.77 -1.91 22.71
N GLY A 129 -18.99 -2.96 22.46
CA GLY A 129 -18.77 -4.09 23.37
C GLY A 129 -17.65 -3.92 24.40
N GLY A 130 -16.83 -2.86 24.31
CA GLY A 130 -15.77 -2.57 25.28
C GLY A 130 -14.66 -3.62 25.37
N LEU A 131 -14.60 -4.59 24.46
CA LEU A 131 -13.50 -5.53 24.33
C LEU A 131 -12.40 -4.82 23.53
N CYS A 132 -11.44 -4.25 24.26
CA CYS A 132 -10.16 -3.76 23.76
C CYS A 132 -9.08 -4.72 24.24
#